data_AF-T1BHE0-F1
#
_entry.id   AF-T1BHE0-F1
#
_cell.length_a   1.000
_cell.length_b   1.000
_cell.length_c   1.000
_cell.angle_alpha   90.00
_cell.angle_beta   90.00
_cell.angle_gamma   90.00
#
_symmetry.space_group_name_H-M   'P 1'
#
loop_
_entity.id
_entity.type
_entity.pdbx_description
1 polymer ?
#
loop_
_entity_poly.entity_id
_entity_poly.type
_entity_poly.pdbx_seq_one_letter_code
_entity_poly.pdbx_strand_id
1 'polypeptide(L)'
;MRESSHTLDRIAVTFDDDHLVANAGLIQSATLAGHLGLRELFDSYVDLGSAPGHANVGLKAMTLVHSALAGGEFIDDANAMRCASTAE
;
A
#
# COMPACT_ATOMS: atom_id res chain seq x y z
N MET A 1 26.22 -0.18 -17.35
CA MET A 1 24.85 0.26 -17.00
C MET A 1 25.02 1.24 -15.85
N ARG A 2 24.58 2.49 -15.98
CA ARG A 2 24.74 3.51 -14.92
C ARG A 2 23.58 3.30 -13.95
N GLU A 3 23.85 2.84 -12.74
CA GLU A 3 22.83 2.79 -11.69
C GLU A 3 22.43 4.22 -11.33
N SER A 4 21.16 4.54 -11.53
CA SER A 4 20.58 5.76 -10.98
C SER A 4 20.30 5.50 -9.50
N SER A 5 21.13 6.04 -8.61
CA SER A 5 20.82 6.12 -7.19
C SER A 5 19.74 7.19 -7.00
N HIS A 6 18.47 6.78 -7.00
CA HIS A 6 17.40 7.59 -6.45
C HIS A 6 17.14 7.06 -5.05
N THR A 7 17.85 7.60 -4.05
CA THR A 7 17.25 7.68 -2.72
C THR A 7 15.94 8.43 -2.95
N LEU A 8 14.81 7.75 -2.79
CA LEU A 8 13.53 8.43 -2.65
C LEU A 8 13.67 9.21 -1.35
N ASP A 9 14.15 10.45 -1.48
CA ASP A 9 14.32 11.39 -0.39
C ASP A 9 13.05 11.37 0.46
N ARG A 10 13.24 11.55 1.77
CA ARG A 10 12.21 11.54 2.80
C ARG A 10 11.13 12.58 2.47
N ILE A 11 10.13 12.20 1.67
CA ILE A 11 8.96 13.02 1.35
C ILE A 11 8.05 12.97 2.59
N ALA A 12 7.92 14.11 3.26
CA ALA A 12 6.92 14.30 4.32
C ALA A 12 5.73 15.07 3.72
N VAL A 13 4.54 14.49 3.81
CA VAL A 13 3.29 15.14 3.39
C VAL A 13 2.64 15.74 4.64
N THR A 14 2.50 17.06 4.67
CA THR A 14 1.84 17.79 5.77
C THR A 14 0.59 18.48 5.26
N PHE A 15 -0.47 18.48 6.07
CA PHE A 15 -1.70 19.22 5.81
C PHE A 15 -2.00 20.10 7.03
N ASP A 16 -2.39 21.35 6.82
CA ASP A 16 -2.66 22.35 7.84
C ASP A 16 -4.14 22.80 7.87
N ASP A 17 -5.04 21.92 7.42
CA ASP A 17 -6.48 22.18 7.31
C ASP A 17 -7.26 21.59 8.49
N ASP A 18 -8.13 22.39 9.10
CA ASP A 18 -8.97 22.00 10.25
C ASP A 18 -10.02 20.92 9.91
N HIS A 19 -10.27 20.67 8.62
CA HIS A 19 -11.17 19.64 8.11
C HIS A 19 -10.43 18.43 7.54
N LEU A 20 -9.13 18.28 7.83
CA LEU A 20 -8.36 17.14 7.36
C LEU A 20 -8.96 15.82 7.84
N VAL A 21 -9.31 14.96 6.87
CA VAL A 21 -9.68 13.57 7.15
C VAL A 21 -8.40 12.74 7.23
N ALA A 22 -8.17 12.09 8.37
CA ALA A 22 -7.04 11.20 8.56
C ALA A 22 -6.94 10.20 7.41
N ASN A 23 -5.73 10.04 6.86
CA ASN A 23 -5.44 9.10 5.77
C ASN A 23 -6.18 9.37 4.44
N ALA A 24 -6.77 10.54 4.22
CA ALA A 24 -7.43 10.89 2.95
C ALA A 24 -6.49 10.76 1.73
N GLY A 25 -5.20 10.99 1.92
CA GLY A 25 -4.17 10.79 0.89
C GLY A 25 -4.07 9.35 0.38
N LEU A 26 -4.56 8.36 1.15
CA LEU A 26 -4.59 6.96 0.71
C LEU A 26 -5.53 6.74 -0.49
N ILE A 27 -6.55 7.58 -0.69
CA ILE A 27 -7.43 7.47 -1.86
C ILE A 27 -6.63 7.69 -3.15
N GLN A 28 -5.74 8.68 -3.15
CA GLN A 28 -4.92 8.99 -4.32
C GLN A 28 -3.89 7.89 -4.60
N SER A 29 -3.21 7.37 -3.56
CA SER A 29 -2.26 6.28 -3.74
C SER A 29 -2.94 4.96 -4.13
N ALA A 30 -4.12 4.66 -3.58
CA ALA A 30 -4.93 3.51 -3.98
C ALA A 30 -5.37 3.61 -5.44
N THR A 31 -5.84 4.79 -5.87
CA THR A 31 -6.23 5.03 -7.26
C THR A 31 -5.04 4.86 -8.21
N LEU A 32 -3.87 5.40 -7.85
CA LEU A 32 -2.65 5.23 -8.64
C LEU A 32 -2.24 3.76 -8.72
N ALA A 33 -2.29 3.02 -7.60
CA ALA A 33 -1.99 1.60 -7.60
C ALA A 33 -2.93 0.81 -8.53
N GLY A 34 -4.21 1.18 -8.58
CA GLY A 34 -5.19 0.64 -9.53
C GLY A 34 -4.83 0.93 -10.98
N HIS A 35 -4.48 2.18 -11.31
CA HIS A 35 -4.05 2.55 -12.67
C HIS A 35 -2.76 1.83 -13.12
N LEU A 36 -1.87 1.53 -12.19
CA LEU A 36 -0.63 0.79 -12.45
C LEU A 36 -0.83 -0.73 -12.51
N GLY A 37 -2.03 -1.24 -12.21
CA GLY A 37 -2.29 -2.68 -12.13
C GLY A 37 -1.46 -3.38 -11.06
N LEU A 38 -1.15 -2.68 -9.97
CA LEU A 38 -0.15 -3.16 -9.01
C LEU A 38 -0.59 -4.44 -8.31
N ARG A 39 -1.89 -4.57 -8.00
CA ARG A 39 -2.46 -5.81 -7.44
C ARG A 39 -2.25 -6.98 -8.40
N GLU A 40 -2.55 -6.79 -9.67
CA GLU A 40 -2.48 -7.80 -10.71
C GLU A 40 -1.03 -8.27 -10.92
N LEU A 41 -0.07 -7.36 -10.78
CA LEU A 41 1.35 -7.71 -10.78
C LEU A 41 1.70 -8.62 -9.59
N PHE A 42 1.23 -8.32 -8.39
CA PHE A 42 1.43 -9.21 -7.23
C PHE A 42 0.77 -10.58 -7.44
N ASP A 43 -0.48 -10.60 -7.91
CA ASP A 43 -1.21 -11.83 -8.20
C ASP A 43 -0.51 -12.69 -9.28
N SER A 44 0.19 -12.05 -10.23
CA SER A 44 0.86 -12.74 -11.34
C SER A 44 2.28 -13.22 -11.01
N TYR A 45 3.02 -12.47 -10.19
CA TYR A 45 4.47 -12.66 -10.03
C TYR A 45 4.92 -13.10 -8.63
N VAL A 46 4.05 -13.06 -7.63
CA VAL A 46 4.41 -13.53 -6.28
C VAL A 46 3.81 -14.90 -6.01
N ASP A 47 4.67 -15.90 -6.05
CA ASP A 47 4.34 -17.27 -5.68
C ASP A 47 4.84 -17.59 -4.26
N LEU A 48 3.90 -17.87 -3.36
CA LEU A 48 4.19 -18.29 -1.98
C LEU A 48 4.14 -19.82 -1.81
N GLY A 49 3.96 -20.57 -2.90
CA GLY A 49 3.80 -22.01 -2.91
C GLY A 49 2.66 -22.46 -1.99
N SER A 50 2.95 -23.44 -1.13
CA SER A 50 2.01 -23.98 -0.14
C SER A 50 2.13 -23.34 1.25
N ALA A 51 2.78 -22.17 1.36
CA ALA A 51 2.94 -21.52 2.65
C ALA A 51 1.57 -21.14 3.25
N PRO A 52 1.39 -21.20 4.58
CA PRO A 52 0.20 -20.68 5.22
C PRO A 52 -0.07 -19.23 4.79
N GLY A 53 -1.30 -18.96 4.36
CA GLY A 53 -1.67 -17.64 3.87
C GLY A 53 -1.23 -17.33 2.44
N HIS A 54 -0.89 -18.32 1.61
CA HIS A 54 -0.55 -18.12 0.20
C HIS A 54 -1.69 -17.55 -0.67
N ALA A 55 -2.96 -17.67 -0.26
CA ALA A 55 -4.09 -17.16 -1.02
C ALA A 55 -4.15 -15.62 -1.03
N ASN A 56 -4.70 -15.02 -2.08
CA ASN A 56 -4.99 -13.57 -2.17
C ASN A 56 -3.76 -12.67 -1.98
N VAL A 57 -2.65 -13.02 -2.62
CA VAL A 57 -1.36 -12.31 -2.44
C VAL A 57 -1.47 -10.84 -2.83
N GLY A 58 -2.09 -10.51 -3.96
CA GLY A 58 -2.27 -9.12 -4.39
C GLY A 58 -3.09 -8.28 -3.41
N LEU A 59 -4.18 -8.83 -2.88
CA LEU A 59 -4.99 -8.12 -1.87
C LEU A 59 -4.18 -7.86 -0.59
N LYS A 60 -3.45 -8.86 -0.10
CA LYS A 60 -2.59 -8.71 1.09
C LYS A 60 -1.45 -7.73 0.85
N ALA A 61 -0.83 -7.77 -0.32
CA ALA A 61 0.20 -6.81 -0.70
C ALA A 61 -0.35 -5.38 -0.70
N MET A 62 -1.55 -5.17 -1.23
CA MET A 62 -2.21 -3.87 -1.15
C MET A 62 -2.49 -3.44 0.28
N THR A 63 -2.96 -4.32 1.16
CA THR A 63 -3.12 -3.99 2.58
C THR A 63 -1.81 -3.50 3.20
N LEU A 64 -0.69 -4.20 2.96
CA LEU A 64 0.60 -3.85 3.54
C LEU A 64 1.16 -2.53 2.96
N VAL A 65 1.04 -2.31 1.66
CA VAL A 65 1.47 -1.05 1.02
C VAL A 65 0.69 0.13 1.58
N HIS A 66 -0.64 0.04 1.67
CA HIS A 66 -1.44 1.13 2.23
C HIS A 66 -1.18 1.34 3.71
N SER A 67 -0.95 0.27 4.47
CA SER A 67 -0.52 0.37 5.88
C SER A 67 0.79 1.14 6.02
N ALA A 68 1.79 0.84 5.19
CA ALA A 68 3.07 1.54 5.20
C ALA A 68 2.91 3.03 4.81
N LEU A 69 2.07 3.32 3.81
CA LEU A 69 1.76 4.70 3.41
C LEU A 69 1.01 5.47 4.50
N ALA A 70 0.22 4.78 5.34
CA ALA A 70 -0.44 5.35 6.51
C ALA A 70 0.51 5.52 7.72
N GLY A 71 1.79 5.16 7.58
CA GLY A 71 2.79 5.25 8.65
C GLY A 71 2.91 4.00 9.52
N GLY A 72 2.36 2.86 9.12
CA GLY A 72 2.53 1.59 9.81
C GLY A 72 3.92 0.99 9.61
N GLU A 73 4.49 0.47 10.69
CA GLU A 73 5.84 -0.13 10.72
C GLU A 73 5.79 -1.60 11.18
N PHE A 74 4.75 -2.01 11.91
CA PHE A 74 4.54 -3.36 12.41
C PHE A 74 3.34 -4.04 11.75
N ILE A 75 3.30 -5.37 11.79
CA ILE A 75 2.20 -6.13 11.18
C ILE A 75 0.83 -5.80 11.79
N ASP A 76 0.81 -5.40 13.06
CA ASP A 76 -0.41 -5.00 13.76
C ASP A 76 -0.97 -3.66 13.24
N ASP A 77 -0.13 -2.80 12.66
CA ASP A 77 -0.57 -1.52 12.10
C ASP A 77 -1.45 -1.71 10.86
N ALA A 78 -1.28 -2.85 10.15
CA ALA A 78 -2.15 -3.22 9.04
C ALA A 78 -3.62 -3.41 9.48
N ASN A 79 -3.88 -3.55 10.79
CA ASN A 79 -5.24 -3.56 11.32
C ASN A 79 -6.01 -2.27 11.03
N ALA A 80 -5.31 -1.12 10.89
CA ALA A 80 -5.93 0.14 10.48
C ALA A 80 -6.61 0.05 9.11
N MET A 81 -6.13 -0.85 8.24
CA MET A 81 -6.71 -1.08 6.91
C MET A 81 -7.97 -1.95 6.95
N ARG A 82 -8.32 -2.58 8.08
CA ARG A 82 -9.60 -3.33 8.18
C ARG A 82 -10.82 -2.41 8.10
N CYS A 83 -10.63 -1.12 8.36
CA CYS A 83 -11.66 -0.09 8.20
C CYS A 83 -11.90 0.28 6.73
N ALA A 84 -10.94 -0.01 5.86
CA ALA A 84 -10.99 0.27 4.43
C ALA A 84 -11.31 -1.01 3.66
N SER A 85 -12.60 -1.31 3.51
CA SER A 85 -13.02 -2.22 2.44
C SER A 85 -12.59 -1.60 1.12
N THR A 86 -11.69 -2.26 0.39
CA THR A 86 -11.53 -1.95 -1.04
C THR A 86 -12.82 -2.39 -1.70
N ALA A 87 -13.62 -1.43 -2.16
CA ALA A 87 -14.82 -1.73 -2.91
C ALA A 87 -14.43 -2.51 -4.18
N GLU A 88 -15.12 -3.62 -4.45
CA GLU A 88 -15.12 -4.28 -5.76
C GLU A 88 -15.86 -3.43 -6.79
#